data_AF-A0A6A6KV23-F1
#
_entry.id   AF-A0A6A6KV23-F1
#
_cell.length_a   1.000
_cell.length_b   1.000
_cell.length_c   1.000
_cell.angle_alpha   90.00
_cell.angle_beta   90.00
_cell.angle_gamma   90.00
#
_symmetry.space_group_name_H-M   'P 1'
#
loop_
_entity.id
_entity.type
_entity.pdbx_description
1 polymer ?
#
loop_
_entity_poly.entity_id
_entity_poly.type
_entity_poly.pdbx_seq_one_letter_code
_entity_poly.pdbx_strand_id
1 'polypeptide(L)'
;MDRAPQAGAIATFSGTTRDTFEGKIVVELRYEAYVPMAVRQIKSICSSARLSWNVHSIAVAHRLGPVPVGETSVFIAVSAVHRADALDACKFVIDELKASVPIWKKEVYSNGEVWKENSEFMERGRN
;
A
#
# COMPACT_ATOMS: atom_id res chain seq x y z
N MET A 1 -0.02 12.41 10.62
CA MET A 1 0.76 13.17 9.61
C MET A 1 0.81 14.59 10.11
N ASP A 2 2.00 15.11 10.42
CA ASP A 2 2.11 16.47 10.94
C ASP A 2 1.96 17.49 9.81
N ARG A 3 1.23 18.59 10.06
CA ARG A 3 1.11 19.70 9.11
C ARG A 3 2.35 20.58 9.26
N ALA A 4 3.46 20.08 8.73
CA ALA A 4 4.71 20.81 8.71
C ALA A 4 4.50 22.15 7.95
N PRO A 5 4.86 23.31 8.52
CA PRO A 5 4.67 24.63 7.88
C PRO A 5 5.23 24.74 6.46
N GLN A 6 6.26 23.95 6.17
CA GLN A 6 6.93 23.86 4.88
C GLN A 6 6.23 22.97 3.83
N ALA A 7 5.24 22.17 4.23
CA ALA A 7 4.49 21.28 3.33
C ALA A 7 3.26 21.99 2.74
N GLY A 8 3.30 22.32 1.45
CA GLY A 8 2.17 22.88 0.71
C GLY A 8 1.20 21.85 0.15
N ALA A 9 1.51 20.56 0.21
CA ALA A 9 0.65 19.48 -0.28
C ALA A 9 0.75 18.21 0.57
N ILE A 10 -0.36 17.48 0.64
CA ILE A 10 -0.44 16.11 1.16
C ILE A 10 -1.21 15.27 0.14
N ALA A 11 -0.61 14.17 -0.30
CA ALA A 11 -1.27 13.15 -1.10
C ALA A 11 -1.49 11.91 -0.22
N THR A 12 -2.66 11.27 -0.36
CA THR A 12 -2.98 10.04 0.36
C THR A 12 -3.49 8.97 -0.59
N PHE A 13 -3.14 7.72 -0.29
CA PHE A 13 -3.70 6.54 -0.92
C PHE A 13 -4.33 5.66 0.15
N SER A 14 -5.52 5.14 -0.14
CA SER A 14 -6.27 4.23 0.73
C SER A 14 -6.74 3.03 -0.09
N GLY A 15 -6.19 1.84 0.19
CA GLY A 15 -6.63 0.60 -0.42
C GLY A 15 -7.79 0.03 0.36
N THR A 16 -9.01 0.16 -0.17
CA THR A 16 -10.25 -0.29 0.49
C THR A 16 -10.71 -1.65 -0.05
N THR A 17 -11.12 -2.54 0.85
CA THR A 17 -11.71 -3.83 0.47
C THR A 17 -13.03 -3.60 -0.25
N ARG A 18 -13.14 -4.11 -1.48
CA ARG A 18 -14.37 -4.11 -2.27
C ARG A 18 -15.20 -5.35 -1.98
N ASP A 19 -16.51 -5.25 -2.19
CA ASP A 19 -17.50 -6.32 -2.02
C ASP A 19 -17.50 -7.35 -3.15
N THR A 20 -16.78 -7.09 -4.24
CA THR A 20 -16.81 -7.90 -5.45
C THR A 20 -15.43 -8.09 -6.06
N PHE A 21 -15.14 -9.32 -6.48
CA PHE A 21 -13.95 -9.67 -7.24
C PHE A 21 -14.32 -10.74 -8.29
N GLU A 22 -14.07 -10.47 -9.58
CA GLU A 22 -14.40 -11.38 -10.70
C GLU A 22 -15.84 -11.94 -10.64
N GLY A 23 -16.81 -11.09 -10.26
CA GLY A 23 -18.23 -11.46 -10.15
C GLY A 23 -18.61 -12.25 -8.89
N LYS A 24 -17.66 -12.53 -7.99
CA LYS A 24 -17.91 -13.20 -6.70
C LYS A 24 -18.04 -12.18 -5.57
N ILE A 25 -18.94 -12.46 -4.62
CA ILE A 25 -19.18 -11.62 -3.43
C ILE A 25 -18.08 -11.88 -2.39
N VAL A 26 -17.24 -10.89 -2.16
CA VAL A 26 -16.19 -10.87 -1.15
C VAL A 26 -16.80 -10.44 0.18
N VAL A 27 -16.50 -11.18 1.25
CA VAL A 27 -16.92 -10.87 2.62
C VAL A 27 -15.84 -10.08 3.35
N GLU A 28 -14.58 -10.47 3.17
CA GLU A 28 -13.42 -9.80 3.74
C GLU A 28 -12.15 -10.16 2.96
N LEU A 29 -11.10 -9.38 3.19
CA LEU A 29 -9.73 -9.78 2.86
C LEU A 29 -9.00 -10.17 4.14
N ARG A 30 -8.10 -11.14 4.06
CA ARG A 30 -7.14 -11.44 5.14
C ARG A 30 -5.73 -11.21 4.67
N TYR A 31 -4.92 -10.59 5.53
CA TYR A 31 -3.54 -10.28 5.22
C TYR A 31 -2.57 -10.94 6.20
N GLU A 32 -1.53 -11.56 5.65
CA GLU A 32 -0.40 -12.10 6.41
C GLU A 32 0.90 -11.49 5.90
N ALA A 33 1.91 -11.40 6.75
CA ALA A 33 3.19 -10.81 6.36
C ALA A 33 4.36 -11.41 7.14
N TYR A 34 5.52 -11.47 6.48
CA TYR A 34 6.79 -11.63 7.21
C TYR A 34 7.20 -10.26 7.78
N VAL A 35 6.62 -9.92 8.93
CA VAL A 35 6.63 -8.55 9.50
C VAL A 35 8.02 -7.91 9.56
N PRO A 36 9.09 -8.57 10.06
CA PRO A 36 10.42 -7.96 10.11
C PRO A 36 10.95 -7.56 8.73
N MET A 37 10.70 -8.37 7.70
CA MET A 37 11.13 -8.06 6.33
C MET A 37 10.24 -6.99 5.70
N ALA A 38 8.92 -7.06 5.92
CA ALA A 38 7.98 -6.07 5.40
C ALA A 38 8.31 -4.66 5.91
N VAL A 39 8.59 -4.52 7.21
CA VAL A 39 9.01 -3.23 7.81
C VAL A 39 10.33 -2.74 7.22
N ARG A 40 11.32 -3.62 7.00
CA ARG A 40 12.60 -3.25 6.37
C ARG A 40 12.41 -2.75 4.94
N GLN A 41 11.62 -3.44 4.12
CA GLN A 41 11.39 -3.03 2.74
C GLN A 41 10.57 -1.76 2.64
N ILE A 42 9.51 -1.59 3.44
CA ILE A 42 8.75 -0.34 3.50
C ILE A 42 9.67 0.83 3.86
N LYS A 43 10.57 0.66 4.84
CA LYS A 43 11.58 1.69 5.15
C LYS A 43 12.50 1.98 3.96
N SER A 44 12.95 0.95 3.24
CA SER A 44 13.77 1.13 2.04
C SER A 44 13.05 1.90 0.95
N ILE A 45 11.77 1.58 0.69
CA ILE A 45 10.92 2.28 -0.29
C ILE A 45 10.77 3.75 0.10
N CYS A 46 10.49 4.04 1.38
CA CYS A 46 10.42 5.42 1.88
C CYS A 46 11.75 6.16 1.71
N SER A 47 12.89 5.50 1.91
CA SER A 47 14.21 6.10 1.66
C SER A 47 14.41 6.40 0.18
N SER A 48 14.06 5.47 -0.73
CA SER A 48 14.13 5.71 -2.17
C SER A 48 13.24 6.87 -2.60
N ALA A 49 12.01 6.97 -2.09
CA ALA A 49 11.13 8.10 -2.37
C ALA A 49 11.74 9.45 -1.92
N ARG A 50 12.43 9.48 -0.78
CA ARG A 50 13.13 10.68 -0.29
C ARG A 50 14.33 11.08 -1.13
N LEU A 51 14.93 10.15 -1.87
CA LEU A 51 16.02 10.44 -2.79
C LEU A 51 15.51 10.96 -4.15
N SER A 52 14.29 10.61 -4.53
CA SER A 52 13.70 10.96 -5.83
C SER A 52 12.83 12.22 -5.79
N TRP A 53 12.22 12.56 -4.66
CA TRP A 53 11.30 13.71 -4.54
C TRP A 53 11.55 14.53 -3.28
N ASN A 54 11.20 15.83 -3.32
CA ASN A 54 11.31 16.75 -2.19
C ASN A 54 10.15 16.59 -1.18
N VAL A 55 10.12 15.44 -0.52
CA VAL A 55 9.08 15.06 0.46
C VAL A 55 9.52 15.41 1.89
N HIS A 56 8.59 15.94 2.68
CA HIS A 56 8.79 16.20 4.11
C HIS A 56 8.58 14.93 4.93
N SER A 57 7.39 14.34 4.83
CA SER A 57 7.02 13.16 5.61
C SER A 57 6.36 12.11 4.73
N ILE A 58 6.59 10.85 5.10
CA ILE A 58 5.95 9.68 4.51
C ILE A 58 5.45 8.82 5.67
N ALA A 59 4.18 8.43 5.64
CA ALA A 59 3.59 7.45 6.53
C ALA A 59 3.02 6.30 5.69
N VAL A 60 3.30 5.07 6.09
CA VAL A 60 2.80 3.85 5.46
C VAL A 60 2.28 2.94 6.56
N ALA A 61 1.03 2.49 6.43
CA ALA A 61 0.41 1.53 7.32
C ALA A 61 -0.25 0.43 6.50
N HIS A 62 -0.09 -0.82 6.96
CA HIS A 62 -0.76 -1.96 6.36
C HIS A 62 -1.36 -2.81 7.49
N ARG A 63 -2.66 -3.09 7.43
CA ARG A 63 -3.36 -3.98 8.37
C ARG A 63 -2.99 -5.43 8.08
N LEU A 64 -2.89 -6.24 9.13
CA LEU A 64 -2.79 -7.69 9.06
C LEU A 64 -4.03 -8.31 9.69
N GLY A 65 -4.31 -9.57 9.35
CA GLY A 65 -5.55 -10.23 9.74
C GLY A 65 -6.74 -9.81 8.88
N PRO A 66 -7.98 -9.98 9.39
CA PRO A 66 -9.20 -9.68 8.67
C PRO A 66 -9.42 -8.18 8.42
N VAL A 67 -9.87 -7.84 7.21
CA VAL A 67 -10.27 -6.49 6.78
C VAL A 67 -11.62 -6.60 6.05
N PRO A 68 -12.73 -6.25 6.73
CA PRO A 68 -14.07 -6.29 6.15
C PRO A 68 -14.22 -5.44 4.88
N VAL A 69 -15.27 -5.70 4.11
CA VAL A 69 -15.69 -4.82 3.02
C VAL A 69 -15.89 -3.38 3.51
N GLY A 70 -15.43 -2.41 2.73
CA GLY A 70 -15.48 -0.98 3.05
C GLY A 70 -14.34 -0.49 3.96
N GLU A 71 -13.56 -1.40 4.55
CA GLU A 71 -12.43 -1.06 5.40
C GLU A 71 -11.12 -0.92 4.61
N THR A 72 -10.23 -0.07 5.12
CA THR A 72 -8.91 0.17 4.51
C THR A 72 -7.91 -0.87 4.97
N SER A 73 -7.23 -1.55 4.05
CA SER A 73 -6.15 -2.49 4.35
C SER A 73 -4.77 -1.84 4.30
N VAL A 74 -4.57 -0.86 3.42
CA VAL A 74 -3.30 -0.14 3.26
C VAL A 74 -3.57 1.35 3.17
N PHE A 75 -2.78 2.15 3.89
CA PHE A 75 -2.85 3.60 3.88
C PHE A 75 -1.46 4.20 3.71
N ILE A 76 -1.33 5.14 2.79
CA ILE A 76 -0.11 5.91 2.55
C ILE A 76 -0.46 7.39 2.61
N ALA A 77 0.40 8.17 3.25
CA ALA A 77 0.35 9.62 3.22
C ALA A 77 1.75 10.16 2.92
N VAL A 78 1.84 11.11 1.98
CA VAL A 78 3.08 11.80 1.64
C VAL A 78 2.84 13.30 1.68
N SER A 79 3.69 14.04 2.41
CA SER A 79 3.67 15.50 2.42
C SER A 79 4.90 16.06 1.72
N ALA A 80 4.72 17.13 0.95
CA ALA A 80 5.77 17.78 0.18
C ALA A 80 5.51 19.29 0.03
N VAL A 81 6.50 20.05 -0.43
CA VAL A 81 6.35 21.48 -0.70
C VAL A 81 5.31 21.72 -1.80
N HIS A 82 5.33 20.90 -2.85
CA HIS A 82 4.44 21.02 -4.00
C HIS A 82 3.70 19.71 -4.28
N ARG A 83 2.51 19.83 -4.89
CA ARG A 83 1.61 18.70 -5.15
C ARG A 83 2.20 17.63 -6.06
N ALA A 84 3.06 17.99 -7.02
CA ALA A 84 3.65 17.03 -7.95
C ALA A 84 4.47 15.98 -7.20
N ASP A 85 5.42 16.42 -6.37
CA ASP A 85 6.23 15.54 -5.52
C ASP A 85 5.38 14.68 -4.59
N ALA A 86 4.33 15.25 -3.98
CA ALA A 86 3.46 14.49 -3.08
C ALA A 86 2.71 13.37 -3.83
N LEU A 87 2.15 13.67 -5.01
CA LEU A 87 1.38 12.72 -5.81
C LEU A 87 2.28 11.62 -6.39
N ASP A 88 3.42 12.01 -7.00
CA ASP A 88 4.34 11.09 -7.64
C ASP A 88 5.00 10.15 -6.63
N ALA A 89 5.45 10.68 -5.48
CA ALA A 89 5.99 9.85 -4.42
C ALA A 89 4.92 8.95 -3.78
N CYS A 90 3.68 9.41 -3.62
CA CYS A 90 2.60 8.57 -3.08
C CYS A 90 2.29 7.39 -4.00
N LYS A 91 2.22 7.63 -5.31
CA LYS A 91 2.08 6.59 -6.34
C LYS A 91 3.26 5.62 -6.31
N PHE A 92 4.49 6.13 -6.30
CA PHE A 92 5.70 5.30 -6.22
C PHE A 92 5.68 4.37 -5.01
N VAL A 93 5.32 4.88 -3.83
CA VAL A 93 5.32 4.09 -2.60
C VAL A 93 4.31 2.94 -2.66
N ILE A 94 3.10 3.15 -3.18
CA ILE A 94 2.11 2.06 -3.30
C ILE A 94 2.54 1.03 -4.37
N ASP A 95 3.07 1.48 -5.50
CA ASP A 95 3.50 0.62 -6.58
C ASP A 95 4.65 -0.30 -6.09
N GLU A 96 5.67 0.27 -5.43
CA GLU A 96 6.78 -0.51 -4.88
C GLU A 96 6.37 -1.42 -3.72
N LEU A 97 5.44 -0.97 -2.86
CA LEU A 97 4.93 -1.80 -1.77
C LEU A 97 4.30 -3.07 -2.34
N LYS A 98 3.40 -2.92 -3.31
CA LYS A 98 2.74 -4.04 -3.97
C LYS A 98 3.73 -4.93 -4.70
N ALA A 99 4.72 -4.36 -5.38
CA ALA A 99 5.66 -5.14 -6.18
C ALA A 99 6.69 -5.92 -5.35
N SER A 100 7.01 -5.51 -4.12
CA SER A 100 8.21 -6.03 -3.44
C SER A 100 8.05 -6.46 -1.99
N VAL A 101 6.99 -6.02 -1.28
CA VAL A 101 6.84 -6.27 0.15
C VAL A 101 6.11 -7.60 0.38
N PRO A 102 6.60 -8.52 1.24
CA PRO A 102 6.04 -9.84 1.48
C PRO A 102 4.82 -9.73 2.38
N ILE A 103 3.72 -9.25 1.78
CA ILE A 103 2.39 -9.19 2.35
C ILE A 103 1.49 -9.98 1.41
N TRP A 104 0.89 -11.05 1.92
CA TRP A 104 0.03 -11.94 1.16
C TRP A 104 -1.43 -11.64 1.45
N LYS A 105 -2.25 -11.67 0.39
CA LYS A 105 -3.69 -11.41 0.46
C LYS A 105 -4.46 -12.69 0.23
N LYS A 106 -5.40 -12.99 1.13
CA LYS A 106 -6.42 -14.02 0.94
C LYS A 106 -7.78 -13.35 0.75
N GLU A 107 -8.49 -13.74 -0.29
CA GLU A 107 -9.87 -13.33 -0.52
C GLU A 107 -10.81 -14.34 0.15
N VAL A 108 -11.75 -13.85 0.96
CA VAL A 108 -12.74 -14.68 1.65
C VAL A 108 -14.11 -14.37 1.05
N TYR A 109 -14.77 -15.41 0.56
CA TYR A 109 -16.10 -15.39 -0.04
C TYR A 109 -17.10 -16.11 0.88
N SER A 110 -18.40 -16.01 0.60
CA SER A 110 -19.43 -16.70 1.39
C SER A 110 -19.32 -18.22 1.35
N ASN A 111 -18.66 -18.79 0.34
CA ASN A 111 -18.57 -20.22 0.07
C ASN A 111 -17.14 -20.76 -0.01
N GLY A 112 -16.12 -19.98 0.37
CA GLY A 112 -14.73 -20.41 0.32
C GLY A 112 -13.73 -19.27 0.38
N GLU A 113 -12.45 -19.61 0.24
CA GLU A 113 -11.35 -18.65 0.31
C GLU A 113 -10.23 -19.02 -0.66
N VAL A 114 -9.49 -18.01 -1.14
CA VAL A 114 -8.38 -18.21 -2.08
C VAL A 114 -7.23 -17.26 -1.78
N TRP A 115 -6.01 -17.79 -1.76
CA TRP A 115 -4.80 -16.97 -1.74
C TRP A 115 -4.56 -16.36 -3.10
N LYS A 116 -4.25 -15.07 -3.14
CA LYS A 116 -3.87 -14.39 -4.37
C LYS A 116 -2.36 -14.36 -4.51
N GLU A 117 -1.89 -14.73 -5.69
CA GLU A 117 -0.52 -14.47 -6.12
C GLU A 117 -0.32 -12.96 -6.31
N ASN A 118 0.91 -12.53 -6.11
CA ASN A 118 1.31 -11.15 -6.32
C ASN A 118 1.69 -10.92 -7.79
N SER A 119 0.71 -10.54 -8.61
CA SER A 119 0.92 -10.21 -10.02
C SER A 119 1.99 -9.15 -10.22
N GLU A 120 2.00 -8.11 -9.38
CA GLU A 120 2.93 -6.99 -9.48
C GLU A 120 4.40 -7.42 -9.26
N PHE A 121 4.65 -8.41 -8.39
CA PHE A 121 5.98 -9.01 -8.23
C PHE A 121 6.45 -9.73 -9.50
N MET A 122 5.55 -10.46 -10.17
CA MET A 122 5.85 -11.22 -11.38
C MET A 122 6.12 -10.31 -12.59
N GLU A 123 5.46 -9.17 -12.68
CA GLU A 123 5.68 -8.18 -13.74
C GLU A 123 7.05 -7.52 -13.62
N ARG A 124 7.51 -7.25 -12.40
CA ARG A 124 8.85 -6.68 -12.15
C ARG A 124 9.98 -7.62 -12.57
N GLY A 125 9.82 -8.93 -12.36
CA GLY A 125 10.83 -9.92 -12.75
C GLY A 125 10.99 -10.13 -14.26
N ARG A 126 10.13 -9.51 -15.09
CA ARG A 126 10.18 -9.58 -16.56
C ARG A 126 10.85 -8.36 -17.22
N ASN A 127 11.14 -7.31 -16.44
CA ASN A 127 11.83 -6.10 -16.88
C ASN A 127 13.26 -6.05 -16.32
#